data_AF-A0A952IXG5-F1
#
_entry.id   AF-A0A952IXG5-F1
#
_cell.length_a   1.000
_cell.length_b   1.000
_cell.length_c   1.000
_cell.angle_alpha   90.00
_cell.angle_beta   90.00
_cell.angle_gamma   90.00
#
_symmetry.space_group_name_H-M   'P 1'
#
loop_
_entity.id
_entity.type
_entity.pdbx_description
1 polymer ?
#
loop_
_entity_poly.entity_id
_entity_poly.type
_entity_poly.pdbx_seq_one_letter_code
_entity_poly.pdbx_strand_id
1 'polypeptide(L)'
;MVDTEQTTSSDLQRPNDILEAPDGIGVRAWQAFNAMEATKRRHFEYLEILDEKKKNYNIDPTASDKQRLACLLMDHDDQVKRFTEESRALKSADSAAHTALFLYIGLISDPMQNPAMTH
;
A
#
# COMPACT_ATOMS: atom_id res chain seq x y z
N MET A 1 20.52 27.17 32.93
CA MET A 1 19.15 26.85 32.51
C MET A 1 19.26 26.43 31.06
N VAL A 2 18.99 25.16 30.79
CA VAL A 2 19.15 24.56 29.45
C VAL A 2 17.74 24.37 28.94
N ASP A 3 17.27 25.31 28.12
CA ASP A 3 15.98 25.18 27.45
C ASP A 3 16.18 24.31 26.21
N THR A 4 16.02 23.01 26.42
CA THR A 4 15.83 22.02 25.36
C THR A 4 14.41 22.19 24.85
N GLU A 5 14.19 23.11 23.92
CA GLU A 5 12.90 23.21 23.23
C GLU A 5 12.76 22.03 22.25
N GLN A 6 11.92 21.12 22.72
CA GLN A 6 11.33 19.97 22.08
C GLN A 6 10.99 20.23 20.61
N THR A 7 11.60 19.44 19.73
CA THR A 7 11.16 19.23 18.35
C THR A 7 9.69 18.85 18.35
N THR A 8 8.82 19.82 18.08
CA THR A 8 7.38 19.63 17.97
C THR A 8 7.11 18.69 16.79
N SER A 9 6.51 17.54 17.09
CA SER A 9 6.15 16.49 16.13
C SER A 9 4.97 16.89 15.22
N SER A 10 4.88 18.17 14.85
CA SER A 10 3.78 18.76 14.09
C SER A 10 3.86 18.51 12.58
N ASP A 11 4.96 17.97 12.07
CA ASP A 11 5.13 17.57 10.66
C ASP A 11 4.53 16.18 10.34
N LEU A 12 3.99 15.49 11.34
CA LEU A 12 3.22 14.26 11.17
C LEU A 12 1.74 14.56 11.40
N GLN A 13 1.21 15.57 10.69
CA GLN A 13 -0.23 15.80 10.63
C GLN A 13 -0.83 14.52 10.03
N ARG A 14 -1.40 13.67 10.89
CA ARG A 14 -2.21 12.53 10.45
C ARG A 14 -3.18 13.09 9.42
N PRO A 15 -3.44 12.39 8.30
CA PRO A 15 -4.35 12.84 7.24
C PRO A 15 -5.82 12.88 7.71
N ASN A 16 -6.10 13.23 8.97
CA ASN A 16 -7.43 13.41 9.50
C ASN A 16 -8.17 14.51 8.72
N ASP A 17 -7.49 15.61 8.36
CA ASP A 17 -8.06 16.69 7.54
C ASP A 17 -8.40 16.23 6.09
N ILE A 18 -7.73 15.20 5.59
CA ILE A 18 -7.96 14.63 4.24
C ILE A 18 -9.07 13.57 4.26
N LEU A 19 -9.39 13.04 5.46
CA LEU A 19 -10.32 11.94 5.69
C LEU A 19 -11.63 12.39 6.39
N GLU A 20 -11.84 13.69 6.61
CA GLU A 20 -13.00 14.21 7.38
C GLU A 20 -14.36 13.89 6.76
N ALA A 21 -14.43 13.73 5.43
CA ALA A 21 -15.61 13.26 4.75
C ALA A 21 -15.49 11.75 4.47
N PRO A 22 -16.36 10.88 5.03
CA PRO A 22 -16.28 9.42 4.84
C PRO A 22 -16.36 8.97 3.36
N ASP A 23 -16.86 9.83 2.47
CA ASP A 23 -16.91 9.61 1.01
C ASP A 23 -15.98 10.54 0.21
N GLY A 24 -15.11 11.28 0.89
CA GLY A 24 -14.19 12.25 0.29
C GLY A 24 -13.17 11.60 -0.65
N ILE A 25 -12.71 12.37 -1.64
CA ILE A 25 -11.75 11.92 -2.66
C ILE A 25 -10.44 11.43 -1.99
N GLY A 26 -10.05 12.03 -0.88
CA GLY A 26 -8.90 11.58 -0.06
C GLY A 26 -9.09 10.18 0.53
N VAL A 27 -10.27 9.88 1.09
CA VAL A 27 -10.62 8.54 1.60
C VAL A 27 -10.60 7.51 0.47
N ARG A 28 -11.14 7.84 -0.70
CA ARG A 28 -11.17 6.93 -1.86
C ARG A 28 -9.76 6.60 -2.36
N ALA A 29 -8.89 7.61 -2.48
CA ALA A 29 -7.50 7.41 -2.87
C ALA A 29 -6.74 6.54 -1.84
N TRP A 30 -6.96 6.78 -0.55
CA TRP A 30 -6.38 5.96 0.52
C TRP A 30 -6.88 4.51 0.53
N GLN A 31 -8.19 4.30 0.33
CA GLN A 31 -8.77 2.96 0.22
C GLN A 31 -8.23 2.22 -1.01
N ALA A 32 -8.10 2.91 -2.15
CA ALA A 32 -7.54 2.33 -3.36
C ALA A 32 -6.06 1.93 -3.18
N PHE A 33 -5.27 2.75 -2.48
CA PHE A 33 -3.90 2.41 -2.10
C PHE A 33 -3.85 1.13 -1.25
N ASN A 34 -4.66 1.04 -0.19
CA ASN A 34 -4.70 -0.14 0.68
C ASN A 34 -5.14 -1.40 -0.07
N ALA A 35 -6.10 -1.28 -0.99
CA ALA A 35 -6.54 -2.39 -1.83
C ALA A 35 -5.43 -2.86 -2.79
N MET A 36 -4.68 -1.93 -3.37
CA MET A 36 -3.51 -2.21 -4.21
C MET A 36 -2.42 -2.95 -3.41
N GLU A 37 -2.06 -2.47 -2.21
CA GLU A 37 -1.05 -3.13 -1.37
C GLU A 37 -1.53 -4.51 -0.89
N ALA A 38 -2.80 -4.66 -0.54
CA ALA A 38 -3.37 -5.95 -0.14
C ALA A 38 -3.33 -6.98 -1.28
N THR A 39 -3.65 -6.59 -2.51
CA THR A 39 -3.60 -7.49 -3.68
C THR A 39 -2.17 -7.86 -4.06
N LYS A 40 -1.25 -6.89 -4.03
CA LYS A 40 0.20 -7.12 -4.20
C LYS A 40 0.72 -8.14 -3.19
N ARG A 41 0.42 -7.96 -1.90
CA ARG A 41 0.84 -8.88 -0.85
C ARG A 41 0.29 -10.30 -1.09
N ARG A 42 -1.00 -10.45 -1.41
CA ARG A 42 -1.59 -11.77 -1.73
C ARG A 42 -0.89 -12.46 -2.91
N HIS A 43 -0.49 -11.70 -3.92
CA HIS A 43 0.26 -12.25 -5.06
C HIS A 43 1.63 -12.78 -4.62
N PHE A 44 2.39 -12.01 -3.83
CA PHE A 44 3.70 -12.44 -3.32
C PHE A 44 3.60 -13.61 -2.32
N GLU A 45 2.63 -13.59 -1.40
CA GLU A 45 2.35 -14.70 -0.49
C GLU A 45 2.09 -16.01 -1.26
N TYR A 46 1.34 -15.94 -2.37
CA TYR A 46 1.08 -17.13 -3.17
C TYR A 46 2.31 -17.61 -3.96
N LEU A 47 3.17 -16.70 -4.43
CA LEU A 47 4.46 -17.07 -5.01
C LEU A 47 5.36 -17.78 -4.01
N GLU A 48 5.41 -17.29 -2.77
CA GLU A 48 6.18 -17.90 -1.68
C GLU A 48 5.69 -19.33 -1.40
N ILE A 49 4.37 -19.54 -1.31
CA ILE A 49 3.78 -20.89 -1.14
C ILE A 49 4.20 -21.84 -2.28
N LEU A 50 4.27 -21.35 -3.52
CA LEU A 50 4.68 -22.19 -4.65
C LEU A 50 6.17 -22.50 -4.63
N ASP A 51 7.00 -21.53 -4.23
CA ASP A 51 8.44 -21.72 -4.05
C ASP A 51 8.73 -22.71 -2.92
N GLU A 52 8.04 -22.62 -1.78
CA GLU A 52 8.13 -23.58 -0.69
C GLU A 52 7.71 -24.99 -1.11
N LYS A 53 6.63 -25.13 -1.87
CA LYS A 53 6.21 -26.44 -2.42
C LYS A 53 7.30 -27.06 -3.30
N LYS A 54 7.96 -26.24 -4.12
CA LYS A 54 9.06 -26.69 -4.97
C LYS A 54 10.29 -27.07 -4.13
N LYS A 55 10.67 -26.25 -3.14
CA LYS A 55 11.84 -26.50 -2.28
C LYS A 55 11.67 -27.72 -1.37
N ASN A 56 10.52 -27.83 -0.71
CA ASN A 56 10.30 -28.83 0.35
C ASN A 56 9.82 -30.18 -0.20
N TYR A 57 9.12 -30.17 -1.34
CA TYR A 57 8.45 -31.37 -1.86
C TYR A 57 8.78 -31.64 -3.34
N ASN A 58 9.57 -30.80 -4.00
CA ASN A 58 9.86 -30.87 -5.45
C ASN A 58 8.60 -30.90 -6.33
N ILE A 59 7.53 -30.27 -5.87
CA ILE A 59 6.26 -30.18 -6.61
C ILE A 59 6.30 -28.94 -7.49
N ASP A 60 6.14 -29.13 -8.79
CA ASP A 60 6.02 -28.02 -9.74
C ASP A 60 4.61 -27.40 -9.71
N PRO A 61 4.48 -26.08 -9.95
CA PRO A 61 3.18 -25.42 -10.04
C PRO A 61 2.30 -26.05 -11.12
N THR A 62 1.08 -26.43 -10.72
CA THR A 62 0.08 -27.02 -11.62
C THR A 62 -0.50 -25.97 -12.57
N ALA A 63 -1.28 -26.41 -13.56
CA ALA A 63 -2.04 -25.50 -14.41
C ALA A 63 -3.00 -24.61 -13.59
N SER A 64 -3.62 -25.18 -12.55
CA SER A 64 -4.51 -24.45 -11.64
C SER A 64 -3.76 -23.40 -10.81
N ASP A 65 -2.53 -23.69 -10.37
CA ASP A 65 -1.70 -22.71 -9.66
C ASP A 65 -1.34 -21.53 -10.56
N LYS A 66 -0.97 -21.80 -11.82
CA LYS A 66 -0.67 -20.78 -12.82
C LYS A 66 -1.91 -19.93 -13.14
N GLN A 67 -3.08 -20.54 -13.25
CA GLN A 67 -4.34 -19.82 -13.43
C GLN A 67 -4.65 -18.91 -12.24
N ARG A 68 -4.45 -19.40 -11.01
CA ARG A 68 -4.66 -18.59 -9.81
C ARG A 68 -3.69 -17.41 -9.72
N LEU A 69 -2.41 -17.59 -10.06
CA LEU A 69 -1.45 -16.49 -10.17
C LEU A 69 -1.92 -15.44 -11.18
N ALA A 70 -2.38 -15.87 -12.36
CA ALA A 70 -2.88 -14.95 -13.38
C ALA A 70 -4.09 -14.15 -12.90
N CYS A 71 -5.03 -14.78 -12.18
CA CYS A 71 -6.16 -14.06 -11.56
C CYS A 71 -5.70 -13.04 -10.52
N LEU A 72 -4.77 -13.41 -9.62
CA LEU A 72 -4.24 -12.50 -8.62
C LEU A 72 -3.52 -11.30 -9.24
N LEU A 73 -2.82 -11.51 -10.36
CA LEU A 73 -2.16 -10.44 -11.10
C LEU A 73 -3.17 -9.52 -11.77
N MET A 74 -4.22 -10.06 -12.41
CA MET A 74 -5.31 -9.27 -12.97
C MET A 74 -6.01 -8.42 -11.90
N ASP A 75 -6.32 -9.00 -10.74
CA ASP A 75 -6.92 -8.28 -9.62
C ASP A 75 -6.04 -7.11 -9.18
N HIS A 76 -4.72 -7.33 -9.12
CA HIS A 76 -3.75 -6.29 -8.78
C HIS A 76 -3.72 -5.17 -9.83
N ASP A 77 -3.68 -5.52 -11.12
CA ASP A 77 -3.70 -4.55 -12.22
C ASP A 77 -4.94 -3.65 -12.16
N ASP A 78 -6.10 -4.21 -11.82
CA ASP A 78 -7.34 -3.45 -11.67
C ASP A 78 -7.29 -2.53 -10.44
N GLN A 79 -6.67 -2.94 -9.33
CA GLN A 79 -6.45 -2.04 -8.20
C GLN A 79 -5.43 -0.93 -8.51
N VAL A 80 -4.40 -1.20 -9.31
CA VAL A 80 -3.43 -0.18 -9.76
C VAL A 80 -4.12 0.88 -10.61
N LYS A 81 -4.98 0.47 -11.56
CA LYS A 81 -5.77 1.41 -12.37
C LYS A 81 -6.66 2.28 -11.48
N ARG A 82 -7.40 1.65 -10.55
CA ARG A 82 -8.28 2.37 -9.63
C ARG A 82 -7.52 3.36 -8.74
N PHE A 83 -6.38 2.96 -8.17
CA PHE A 83 -5.55 3.86 -7.39
C PHE A 83 -5.01 5.02 -8.22
N THR A 84 -4.63 4.78 -9.47
CA THR A 84 -4.18 5.82 -10.39
C THR A 84 -5.28 6.84 -10.69
N GLU A 85 -6.51 6.37 -10.94
CA GLU A 85 -7.67 7.22 -11.19
C GLU A 85 -8.04 8.08 -9.98
N GLU A 86 -8.15 7.47 -8.79
CA GLU A 86 -8.49 8.18 -7.56
C GLU A 86 -7.38 9.15 -7.14
N SER A 87 -6.10 8.79 -7.32
CA SER A 87 -4.98 9.69 -7.06
C SER A 87 -4.98 10.88 -8.01
N ARG A 88 -5.30 10.65 -9.29
CA ARG A 88 -5.42 11.73 -10.27
C ARG A 88 -6.58 12.66 -9.94
N ALA A 89 -7.74 12.10 -9.56
CA ALA A 89 -8.89 12.87 -9.12
C ALA A 89 -8.56 13.70 -7.87
N LEU A 90 -7.86 13.11 -6.90
CA LEU A 90 -7.39 13.83 -5.71
C LEU A 90 -6.46 14.98 -6.09
N LYS A 91 -5.47 14.75 -6.97
CA LYS A 91 -4.55 15.80 -7.42
C LYS A 91 -5.27 16.96 -8.10
N SER A 92 -6.29 16.67 -8.90
CA SER A 92 -7.09 17.69 -9.59
C SER A 92 -8.00 18.46 -8.65
N ALA A 93 -8.54 17.83 -7.61
CA ALA A 93 -9.40 18.48 -6.63
C ALA A 93 -8.60 19.23 -5.56
N ASP A 94 -7.53 18.63 -5.07
CA ASP A 94 -6.65 19.15 -4.03
C ASP A 94 -5.23 18.57 -4.17
N SER A 95 -4.35 19.36 -4.77
CA SER A 95 -2.94 18.98 -4.95
C SER A 95 -2.15 18.94 -3.63
N ALA A 96 -2.59 19.65 -2.59
CA ALA A 96 -1.94 19.62 -1.28
C ALA A 96 -2.27 18.32 -0.56
N ALA A 97 -3.55 17.91 -0.56
CA ALA A 97 -3.99 16.62 -0.03
C ALA A 97 -3.33 15.44 -0.77
N HIS A 98 -3.20 15.51 -2.10
CA HIS A 98 -2.45 14.52 -2.87
C HIS A 98 -0.99 14.41 -2.40
N THR A 99 -0.29 15.53 -2.23
CA THR A 99 1.10 15.54 -1.77
C THR A 99 1.22 14.93 -0.37
N ALA A 100 0.35 15.33 0.56
CA ALA A 100 0.33 14.80 1.92
C ALA A 100 0.06 13.28 1.95
N LEU A 101 -0.87 12.79 1.12
CA LEU A 101 -1.13 11.36 0.98
C LEU A 101 0.11 10.58 0.51
N PHE A 102 0.81 11.07 -0.52
CA PHE A 102 2.00 10.40 -1.05
C PHE A 102 3.20 10.48 -0.09
N LEU A 103 3.37 11.58 0.65
CA LEU A 103 4.35 11.67 1.73
C LEU A 103 4.07 10.63 2.82
N TYR A 104 2.81 10.51 3.23
CA TYR A 104 2.39 9.51 4.21
C TYR A 104 2.60 8.07 3.72
N ILE A 105 2.23 7.77 2.46
CA ILE A 105 2.51 6.48 1.81
C ILE A 105 4.01 6.20 1.82
N GLY A 106 4.84 7.19 1.50
CA GLY A 106 6.29 7.07 1.53
C GLY A 106 6.82 6.69 2.92
N LEU A 107 6.29 7.33 3.98
CA LEU A 107 6.67 7.04 5.37
C LEU A 107 6.33 5.61 5.80
N ILE A 108 5.12 5.12 5.49
CA ILE A 108 4.67 3.78 5.91
C ILE A 108 5.24 2.66 5.04
N SER A 109 5.63 2.96 3.81
CA SER A 109 6.19 1.98 2.86
C SER A 109 7.71 1.86 2.98
N ASP A 110 8.36 2.76 3.73
CA ASP A 110 9.79 2.70 3.98
C ASP A 110 10.11 1.54 4.93
N PRO A 111 10.82 0.48 4.47
CA PRO A 111 11.20 -0.64 5.32
C PRO A 111 12.12 -0.22 6.48
N MET A 112 12.78 0.95 6.41
CA MET A 112 13.60 1.46 7.51
C MET A 112 12.77 1.95 8.71
N GLN A 113 11.47 2.20 8.55
CA GLN A 113 10.56 2.57 9.66
C GLN A 113 9.69 1.41 10.17
N ASN A 114 9.78 0.23 9.54
CA ASN A 114 9.02 -0.95 9.94
C ASN A 114 9.97 -2.08 10.41
N PRO A 115 10.47 -2.06 11.65
CA PRO A 115 11.43 -3.05 12.17
C PRO A 115 10.83 -4.46 12.39
N ALA A 116 9.71 -4.79 11.76
CA ALA A 116 9.09 -6.10 11.90
C ALA A 116 9.61 -7.06 10.82
N MET A 117 10.26 -8.12 11.32
CA MET A 117 10.64 -9.36 10.62
C MET A 117 12.04 -9.39 9.98
N THR A 118 13.05 -9.16 10.80
CA THR A 118 14.19 -10.07 10.82
C THR A 118 13.76 -11.29 11.63
N HIS A 119 13.58 -12.44 11.00
CA HIS A 119 13.35 -13.73 11.67
C HIS A 119 14.29 -14.77 11.11
#